data_AF-A0A6H0KLU5-F1
#
_entry.id   AF-A0A6H0KLU5-F1
#
_cell.length_a   1.000
_cell.length_b   1.000
_cell.length_c   1.000
_cell.angle_alpha   90.00
_cell.angle_beta   90.00
_cell.angle_gamma   90.00
#
_symmetry.space_group_name_H-M   'P 1'
#
loop_
_entity.id
_entity.type
_entity.pdbx_description
1 polymer ?
#
loop_
_entity_poly.entity_id
_entity_poly.type
_entity_poly.pdbx_seq_one_letter_code
_entity_poly.pdbx_strand_id
1 'polypeptide(L)'
;MFRFDFRDKSLIPGIFGTDNMDYLERLCPVLEQERIHPSGVVRLRDAAFCEERGIVQLSSLAEHTALMENEDYKRLGHRFGMDGDVIRNGLAAFPTCTAVEYGQQVLLLGKTDKGDKALEDFLNDLTRHFFDEIRKPEELRFHEVAPLDAKYRVEIGNCKTASPAILRYGICTKRCDMAPTLRNFNRLRNLQPMSAPLTKEQERIVSSLVGLPDNVQFQNVEMKVRTPAKRKGQGINI
;
A
#
# COMPACT_ATOMS: atom_id res chain seq x y z
N MET A 1 -3.61 -7.18 -15.51
CA MET A 1 -3.69 -8.60 -15.93
C MET A 1 -3.72 -9.46 -14.67
N PHE A 2 -4.61 -10.46 -14.61
CA PHE A 2 -4.65 -11.43 -13.52
C PHE A 2 -4.28 -12.79 -14.06
N ARG A 3 -3.53 -13.55 -13.28
CA ARG A 3 -3.32 -14.97 -13.50
C ARG A 3 -4.22 -15.74 -12.56
N PHE A 4 -5.05 -16.62 -13.12
CA PHE A 4 -5.86 -17.57 -12.37
C PHE A 4 -5.42 -18.98 -12.78
N ASP A 5 -5.14 -19.83 -11.81
CA ASP A 5 -4.78 -21.22 -12.07
C ASP A 5 -6.01 -22.12 -11.86
N PHE A 6 -6.60 -22.57 -12.96
CA PHE A 6 -7.74 -23.49 -12.96
C PHE A 6 -7.26 -24.94 -12.95
N ARG A 7 -7.80 -25.75 -12.03
CA ARG A 7 -7.61 -27.20 -12.04
C ARG A 7 -8.32 -27.84 -13.23
N ASP A 8 -9.59 -27.46 -13.41
CA ASP A 8 -10.38 -27.83 -14.57
C ASP A 8 -10.50 -26.63 -15.53
N LYS A 9 -9.83 -26.74 -16.68
CA LYS A 9 -9.82 -25.69 -17.71
C LYS A 9 -11.15 -25.57 -18.45
N SER A 10 -12.03 -26.57 -18.36
CA SER A 10 -13.36 -26.53 -19.01
C SER A 10 -14.28 -25.49 -18.37
N LEU A 11 -13.98 -25.08 -17.13
CA LEU A 11 -14.72 -24.04 -16.41
C LEU A 11 -14.37 -22.62 -16.86
N ILE A 12 -13.30 -22.44 -17.65
CA ILE A 12 -12.91 -21.13 -18.17
C ILE A 12 -13.94 -20.71 -19.23
N PRO A 13 -14.64 -19.58 -19.07
CA PRO A 13 -15.58 -19.10 -20.06
C PRO A 13 -14.89 -18.95 -21.43
N GLY A 14 -15.59 -19.34 -22.51
CA GLY A 14 -15.08 -19.15 -23.86
C GLY A 14 -14.88 -17.67 -24.20
N ILE A 15 -13.86 -17.37 -25.01
CA ILE A 15 -13.69 -16.06 -25.63
C ILE A 15 -14.40 -16.12 -26.99
N PHE A 16 -15.37 -15.22 -27.20
CA PHE A 16 -16.18 -15.22 -28.41
C PHE A 16 -15.79 -14.04 -29.30
N GLY A 17 -15.16 -14.33 -30.45
CA GLY A 17 -14.77 -13.29 -31.42
C GLY A 17 -14.02 -12.13 -30.76
N THR A 18 -14.42 -10.90 -31.07
CA THR A 18 -13.77 -9.67 -30.57
C THR A 18 -14.53 -8.98 -29.45
N ASP A 19 -15.82 -9.27 -29.23
CA ASP A 19 -16.62 -8.64 -28.18
C ASP A 19 -16.73 -9.56 -26.96
N ASN A 20 -16.03 -9.17 -25.89
CA ASN A 20 -15.94 -9.91 -24.63
C ASN A 20 -16.05 -8.95 -23.44
N MET A 21 -16.84 -7.87 -23.58
CA MET A 21 -17.03 -6.89 -22.50
C MET A 21 -17.61 -7.53 -21.22
N ASP A 22 -18.42 -8.58 -21.38
CA ASP A 22 -19.06 -9.34 -20.30
C ASP A 22 -18.16 -10.45 -19.71
N TYR A 23 -16.94 -10.64 -20.21
CA TYR A 23 -16.12 -11.80 -19.87
C TYR A 23 -15.83 -11.91 -18.37
N LEU A 24 -15.58 -10.77 -17.70
CA LEU A 24 -15.40 -10.76 -16.25
C LEU A 24 -16.69 -11.15 -15.51
N GLU A 25 -17.87 -10.76 -15.99
CA GLU A 25 -19.15 -11.14 -15.40
C GLU A 25 -19.43 -12.64 -15.54
N ARG A 26 -18.97 -13.26 -16.63
CA ARG A 26 -19.00 -14.72 -16.81
C ARG A 26 -17.95 -15.46 -15.98
N LEU A 27 -16.78 -14.84 -15.76
CA LEU A 27 -15.66 -15.46 -15.04
C LEU A 27 -15.87 -15.41 -13.52
N CYS A 28 -16.35 -14.29 -12.97
CA CYS A 28 -16.47 -14.08 -11.52
C CYS A 28 -17.27 -15.19 -10.79
N PRO A 29 -18.44 -15.66 -11.28
CA PRO A 29 -19.19 -16.74 -10.63
C PRO A 29 -18.40 -18.05 -10.54
N VAL A 30 -17.61 -18.37 -11.57
CA VAL A 30 -16.76 -19.57 -11.57
C VAL A 30 -15.64 -19.45 -10.55
N LEU A 31 -14.99 -18.28 -10.48
CA LEU A 31 -13.94 -18.01 -9.49
C LEU A 31 -14.47 -18.12 -8.06
N GLU A 32 -15.68 -17.63 -7.80
CA GLU A 32 -16.33 -17.71 -6.50
C GLU A 32 -16.70 -19.15 -6.12
N GLN A 33 -17.33 -19.88 -7.04
CA GLN A 33 -17.75 -21.27 -6.82
C GLN A 33 -16.54 -22.18 -6.53
N GLU A 34 -15.48 -22.04 -7.33
CA GLU A 34 -14.27 -22.86 -7.21
C GLU A 34 -13.27 -22.30 -6.18
N ARG A 35 -13.60 -21.17 -5.55
CA ARG A 35 -12.73 -20.44 -4.60
C ARG A 35 -11.33 -20.15 -5.17
N ILE A 36 -11.30 -19.80 -6.45
CA ILE A 36 -10.07 -19.46 -7.17
C ILE A 36 -9.76 -17.99 -6.94
N HIS A 37 -8.57 -17.75 -6.42
CA HIS A 37 -8.00 -16.41 -6.28
C HIS A 37 -6.89 -16.22 -7.31
N PRO A 38 -6.55 -14.97 -7.68
CA PRO A 38 -5.41 -14.72 -8.53
C PRO A 38 -4.15 -15.29 -7.87
N SER A 39 -3.34 -16.00 -8.64
CA SER A 39 -1.98 -16.39 -8.25
C SER A 39 -0.97 -15.29 -8.55
N GLY A 40 -1.35 -14.29 -9.34
CA GLY A 40 -0.55 -13.11 -9.61
C GLY A 40 -1.34 -12.02 -10.32
N VAL A 41 -0.94 -10.77 -10.09
CA VAL A 41 -1.48 -9.58 -10.76
C VAL A 41 -0.33 -8.78 -11.34
N VAL A 42 -0.44 -8.42 -12.62
CA VAL A 42 0.61 -7.69 -13.34
C VAL A 42 0.01 -6.49 -14.05
N ARG A 43 0.66 -5.32 -13.91
CA ARG A 43 0.36 -4.15 -14.74
C ARG A 43 0.82 -4.44 -16.17
N LEU A 44 0.02 -4.05 -17.16
CA LEU A 44 0.37 -4.31 -18.56
C LEU A 44 1.71 -3.65 -18.94
N ARG A 45 2.00 -2.46 -18.39
CA ARG A 45 3.31 -1.81 -18.53
C ARG A 45 4.45 -2.68 -17.98
N ASP A 46 4.29 -3.22 -16.77
CA ASP A 46 5.28 -4.07 -16.11
C ASP A 46 5.53 -5.34 -16.94
N ALA A 47 4.44 -5.96 -17.42
CA ALA A 47 4.50 -7.13 -18.26
C ALA A 47 5.24 -6.87 -19.58
N ALA A 48 4.93 -5.76 -20.26
CA ALA A 48 5.58 -5.39 -21.53
C ALA A 48 7.08 -5.13 -21.35
N PHE A 49 7.47 -4.42 -20.30
CA PHE A 49 8.89 -4.22 -20.00
C PHE A 49 9.60 -5.53 -19.68
N CYS A 50 8.99 -6.39 -18.87
CA CYS A 50 9.56 -7.68 -18.51
C CYS A 50 9.78 -8.56 -19.75
N GLU A 51 8.81 -8.58 -20.67
CA GLU A 51 8.91 -9.32 -21.93
C GLU A 51 10.10 -8.85 -22.78
N GLU A 52 10.25 -7.53 -22.99
CA GLU A 52 11.37 -6.97 -23.77
C GLU A 52 12.75 -7.27 -23.14
N ARG A 53 12.80 -7.47 -21.83
CA ARG A 53 14.05 -7.68 -21.09
C ARG A 53 14.30 -9.15 -20.73
N GLY A 54 13.44 -10.07 -21.17
CA GLY A 54 13.53 -11.49 -20.83
C GLY A 54 13.38 -11.77 -19.33
N ILE A 55 12.67 -10.89 -18.61
CA ILE A 55 12.37 -11.08 -17.19
C ILE A 55 11.13 -11.97 -17.09
N VAL A 56 11.25 -13.08 -16.37
CA VAL A 56 10.14 -14.02 -16.18
C VAL A 56 8.99 -13.33 -15.45
N GLN A 57 7.79 -13.37 -16.04
CA GLN A 57 6.57 -12.82 -15.46
C GLN A 57 6.30 -13.43 -14.08
N LEU A 58 5.83 -12.61 -13.13
CA LEU A 58 5.55 -13.01 -11.73
C LEU A 58 6.78 -13.47 -10.92
N SER A 59 7.99 -13.29 -11.45
CA SER A 59 9.21 -13.41 -10.64
C SER A 59 9.39 -12.19 -9.73
N SER A 60 10.27 -12.29 -8.73
CA SER A 60 10.62 -11.18 -7.85
C SER A 60 11.19 -9.97 -8.61
N LEU A 61 11.87 -10.20 -9.74
CA LEU A 61 12.39 -9.14 -10.62
C LEU A 61 11.27 -8.43 -11.42
N ALA A 62 10.13 -9.09 -11.61
CA ALA A 62 8.97 -8.55 -12.28
C ALA A 62 8.00 -7.83 -11.32
N GLU A 63 8.27 -7.83 -10.00
CA GLU A 63 7.48 -7.07 -9.03
C GLU A 63 7.57 -5.57 -9.33
N HIS A 64 6.43 -4.87 -9.25
CA HIS A 64 6.37 -3.45 -9.54
C HIS A 64 7.38 -2.64 -8.70
N THR A 65 7.55 -2.99 -7.42
CA THR A 65 8.53 -2.35 -6.54
C THR A 65 9.97 -2.57 -7.00
N ALA A 66 10.31 -3.74 -7.54
CA ALA A 66 11.63 -4.01 -8.09
C ALA A 66 11.87 -3.25 -9.40
N LEU A 67 10.84 -3.17 -10.25
CA LEU A 67 10.88 -2.40 -11.50
C LEU A 67 11.04 -0.89 -11.25
N MET A 68 10.44 -0.36 -10.19
CA MET A 68 10.59 1.06 -9.82
C MET A 68 12.01 1.42 -9.37
N GLU A 69 12.84 0.45 -8.98
CA GLU A 69 14.26 0.66 -8.71
C GLU A 69 15.12 0.56 -9.98
N ASN A 70 14.60 -0.05 -11.05
CA ASN A 70 15.30 -0.23 -12.31
C ASN A 70 15.34 1.10 -13.12
N GLU A 71 16.55 1.60 -13.39
CA GLU A 71 16.76 2.85 -14.13
C GLU A 71 16.24 2.80 -15.57
N ASP A 72 16.37 1.65 -16.24
CA ASP A 72 15.83 1.46 -17.59
C ASP A 72 14.30 1.49 -17.60
N TYR A 73 13.66 0.88 -16.61
CA TYR A 73 12.19 0.91 -16.48
C TYR A 73 11.67 2.35 -16.27
N LYS A 74 12.37 3.14 -15.44
CA LYS A 74 12.07 4.56 -15.22
C LYS A 74 12.27 5.38 -16.49
N ARG A 75 13.44 5.25 -17.14
CA ARG A 75 13.80 5.97 -18.38
C ARG A 75 12.84 5.68 -19.53
N LEU A 76 12.39 4.43 -19.66
CA LEU A 76 11.50 3.99 -20.73
C LEU A 76 10.02 4.16 -20.39
N GLY A 77 9.69 4.94 -19.35
CA GLY A 77 8.30 5.13 -18.93
C GLY A 77 7.38 5.70 -20.01
N HIS A 78 7.92 6.45 -20.97
CA HIS A 78 7.17 6.97 -22.12
C HIS A 78 6.78 5.89 -23.15
N ARG A 79 7.61 4.83 -23.30
CA ARG A 79 7.38 3.76 -24.31
C ARG A 79 6.19 2.87 -23.99
N PHE A 80 5.88 2.73 -22.71
CA PHE A 80 4.80 1.88 -22.19
C PHE A 80 3.78 2.68 -21.37
N GLY A 81 3.94 4.00 -21.35
CA GLY A 81 3.14 4.94 -20.55
C GLY A 81 2.01 5.58 -21.35
N MET A 82 1.39 6.61 -20.78
CA MET A 82 0.18 7.20 -21.34
C MET A 82 0.40 8.10 -22.56
N ASP A 83 1.64 8.43 -22.93
CA ASP A 83 1.95 9.58 -23.80
C ASP A 83 2.29 9.28 -25.26
N GLY A 84 2.16 8.05 -25.74
CA GLY A 84 2.34 7.84 -27.19
C GLY A 84 2.02 6.45 -27.69
N ASP A 85 2.48 5.41 -27.01
CA ASP A 85 2.54 4.09 -27.60
C ASP A 85 2.03 2.98 -26.65
N VAL A 86 1.03 2.25 -27.16
CA VAL A 86 0.83 0.79 -26.96
C VAL A 86 -0.13 0.29 -25.86
N ILE A 87 -0.58 1.09 -24.88
CA ILE A 87 -1.69 0.66 -23.97
C ILE A 87 -2.86 1.66 -23.97
N ARG A 88 -3.25 2.13 -25.16
CA ARG A 88 -4.34 3.12 -25.33
C ARG A 88 -5.69 2.55 -25.77
N ASN A 89 -5.80 1.26 -26.07
CA ASN A 89 -7.11 0.70 -26.45
C ASN A 89 -8.07 0.49 -25.26
N GLY A 90 -7.64 0.79 -24.02
CA GLY A 90 -8.52 0.93 -22.88
C GLY A 90 -8.61 2.39 -22.46
N LEU A 91 -9.58 3.14 -22.99
CA LEU A 91 -9.84 4.55 -22.60
C LEU A 91 -10.25 4.69 -21.12
N ALA A 92 -10.57 3.59 -20.44
CA ALA A 92 -10.88 3.56 -19.03
C ALA A 92 -9.65 3.14 -18.21
N ALA A 93 -9.25 3.98 -17.26
CA ALA A 93 -8.31 3.57 -16.21
C ALA A 93 -8.86 2.31 -15.53
N PHE A 94 -8.00 1.29 -15.36
CA PHE A 94 -8.41 0.06 -14.72
C PHE A 94 -8.92 0.37 -13.29
N PRO A 95 -10.18 0.07 -12.97
CA PRO A 95 -10.82 0.53 -11.73
C PRO A 95 -10.15 -0.13 -10.53
N THR A 96 -9.36 0.66 -9.83
CA THR A 96 -8.51 0.24 -8.71
C THR A 96 -8.80 1.13 -7.51
N CYS A 97 -8.69 0.56 -6.32
CA CYS A 97 -8.65 1.28 -5.05
C CYS A 97 -7.26 1.20 -4.44
N THR A 98 -6.94 2.15 -3.57
CA THR A 98 -5.71 2.09 -2.78
C THR A 98 -5.98 1.21 -1.57
N ALA A 99 -5.13 0.21 -1.34
CA ALA A 99 -5.15 -0.57 -0.12
C ALA A 99 -3.88 -0.29 0.69
N VAL A 100 -4.05 0.00 1.97
CA VAL A 100 -2.95 0.20 2.91
C VAL A 100 -2.92 -0.99 3.86
N GLU A 101 -1.82 -1.72 3.85
CA GLU A 101 -1.56 -2.85 4.74
C GLU A 101 -0.65 -2.36 5.87
N TYR A 102 -1.16 -2.47 7.11
CA TYR A 102 -0.45 -2.10 8.32
C TYR A 102 -0.65 -3.19 9.38
N GLY A 103 0.35 -4.05 9.55
CA GLY A 103 0.25 -5.23 10.40
C GLY A 103 -0.79 -6.22 9.87
N GLN A 104 -1.79 -6.57 10.68
CA GLN A 104 -2.87 -7.47 10.27
C GLN A 104 -4.08 -6.73 9.67
N GLN A 105 -4.05 -5.40 9.63
CA GLN A 105 -5.14 -4.57 9.14
C GLN A 105 -4.90 -4.15 7.70
N VAL A 106 -5.96 -4.21 6.89
CA VAL A 106 -5.98 -3.65 5.54
C VAL A 106 -7.08 -2.61 5.44
N LEU A 107 -6.71 -1.41 5.01
CA LEU A 107 -7.62 -0.30 4.77
C LEU A 107 -7.78 -0.10 3.27
N LEU A 108 -9.00 -0.23 2.74
CA LEU A 108 -9.32 0.10 1.36
C LEU A 108 -9.84 1.53 1.28
N LEU A 109 -9.31 2.29 0.33
CA LEU A 109 -9.59 3.70 0.13
C LEU A 109 -10.07 3.89 -1.31
N GLY A 110 -11.26 4.48 -1.44
CA GLY A 110 -11.81 4.85 -2.74
C GLY A 110 -11.01 5.98 -3.38
N LYS A 111 -10.97 6.04 -4.72
CA LYS A 111 -10.36 7.16 -5.47
C LYS A 111 -11.33 8.37 -5.50
N THR A 112 -11.58 8.94 -4.33
CA THR A 112 -12.44 10.10 -4.12
C THR A 112 -11.74 11.08 -3.18
N ASP A 113 -12.09 12.37 -3.21
CA ASP A 113 -11.50 13.37 -2.31
C ASP A 113 -11.63 12.97 -0.83
N LYS A 114 -12.71 12.29 -0.47
CA LYS A 114 -12.92 11.76 0.89
C LYS A 114 -12.04 10.56 1.21
N GLY A 115 -11.78 9.69 0.23
CA GLY A 115 -10.82 8.60 0.36
C GLY A 115 -9.39 9.13 0.51
N ASP A 116 -9.02 10.13 -0.29
CA ASP A 116 -7.71 10.80 -0.19
C ASP A 116 -7.55 11.50 1.16
N LYS A 117 -8.60 12.15 1.67
CA LYS A 117 -8.62 12.72 3.02
C LYS A 117 -8.46 11.66 4.11
N ALA A 118 -9.14 10.53 3.99
CA ALA A 118 -9.01 9.42 4.94
C ALA A 118 -7.58 8.83 4.94
N LEU A 119 -6.94 8.74 3.77
CA LEU A 119 -5.55 8.33 3.66
C LEU A 119 -4.62 9.35 4.35
N GLU A 120 -4.83 10.64 4.09
CA GLU A 120 -4.04 11.71 4.70
C GLU A 120 -4.14 11.68 6.22
N ASP A 121 -5.35 11.55 6.77
CA ASP A 121 -5.59 11.47 8.21
C ASP A 121 -4.94 10.23 8.83
N PHE A 122 -4.99 9.08 8.16
CA PHE A 122 -4.28 7.87 8.57
C PHE A 122 -2.76 8.06 8.61
N LEU A 123 -2.17 8.65 7.57
CA LEU A 123 -0.73 8.91 7.53
C LEU A 123 -0.30 9.94 8.57
N ASN A 124 -1.13 10.95 8.84
CA ASN A 124 -0.90 11.95 9.88
C ASN A 124 -0.87 11.31 11.27
N ASP A 125 -1.82 10.43 11.57
CA ASP A 125 -1.86 9.67 12.82
C ASP A 125 -0.61 8.79 12.98
N LEU A 126 -0.27 8.02 11.94
CA LEU A 126 0.90 7.16 11.93
C LEU A 126 2.21 7.95 12.12
N THR A 127 2.31 9.14 11.51
CA THR A 127 3.47 10.02 11.64
C THR A 127 3.60 10.58 13.05
N ARG A 128 2.48 11.01 13.68
CA ARG A 128 2.48 11.51 15.07
C ARG A 128 3.03 10.47 16.03
N HIS A 129 2.62 9.23 15.84
CA HIS A 129 2.99 8.11 16.70
C HIS A 129 4.22 7.35 16.20
N PHE A 130 4.99 7.86 15.22
CA PHE A 130 6.05 7.10 14.55
C PHE A 130 7.20 6.63 15.46
N PHE A 131 7.49 7.33 16.56
CA PHE A 131 8.56 6.93 17.49
C PHE A 131 8.08 6.12 18.70
N ASP A 132 6.76 5.92 18.86
CA ASP A 132 6.18 5.16 19.97
C ASP A 132 6.50 3.64 19.86
N GLU A 133 7.14 3.02 20.85
CA GLU A 133 7.61 1.62 20.74
C GLU A 133 6.53 0.53 20.86
N ILE A 134 5.25 0.89 20.98
CA ILE A 134 4.19 -0.10 21.22
C ILE A 134 3.82 -0.80 19.91
N ARG A 135 4.34 -2.04 19.74
CA ARG A 135 3.88 -3.07 18.79
C ARG A 135 3.55 -2.54 17.38
N LYS A 136 4.49 -1.82 16.77
CA LYS A 136 4.37 -1.45 15.35
C LYS A 136 4.70 -2.64 14.45
N PRO A 137 3.99 -2.79 13.32
CA PRO A 137 4.43 -3.69 12.27
C PRO A 137 5.75 -3.21 11.69
N GLU A 138 6.54 -4.14 11.17
CA GLU A 138 7.85 -3.85 10.55
C GLU A 138 7.72 -3.01 9.27
N GLU A 139 6.60 -3.13 8.57
CA GLU A 139 6.41 -2.52 7.27
C GLU A 139 4.97 -1.99 7.09
N LEU A 140 4.89 -0.83 6.45
CA LEU A 140 3.67 -0.27 5.86
C LEU A 140 3.73 -0.50 4.35
N ARG A 141 2.70 -1.13 3.78
CA ARG A 141 2.64 -1.40 2.33
C ARG A 141 1.43 -0.73 1.71
N PHE A 142 1.65 -0.20 0.51
CA PHE A 142 0.60 0.32 -0.34
C PHE A 142 0.40 -0.64 -1.50
N HIS A 143 -0.85 -0.90 -1.81
CA HIS A 143 -1.24 -1.74 -2.93
C HIS A 143 -2.28 -1.01 -3.77
N GLU A 144 -2.20 -1.20 -5.08
CA GLU A 144 -3.33 -0.91 -5.95
C GLU A 144 -4.11 -2.20 -6.16
N VAL A 145 -5.29 -2.25 -5.55
CA VAL A 145 -6.17 -3.41 -5.57
C VAL A 145 -7.25 -3.19 -6.60
N ALA A 146 -7.46 -4.19 -7.44
CA ALA A 146 -8.53 -4.17 -8.42
C ALA A 146 -9.70 -5.01 -7.92
N PRO A 147 -10.77 -4.38 -7.41
CA PRO A 147 -11.98 -5.10 -7.06
C PRO A 147 -12.64 -5.64 -8.33
N LEU A 148 -12.70 -6.97 -8.47
CA LEU A 148 -13.30 -7.62 -9.64
C LEU A 148 -14.83 -7.43 -9.68
N ASP A 149 -15.47 -7.43 -8.52
CA ASP A 149 -16.92 -7.25 -8.39
C ASP A 149 -17.30 -5.75 -8.36
N ALA A 150 -18.27 -5.39 -9.20
CA ALA A 150 -18.83 -4.05 -9.27
C ALA A 150 -19.57 -3.65 -7.99
N LYS A 151 -20.23 -4.60 -7.29
CA LYS A 151 -20.90 -4.30 -6.01
C LYS A 151 -19.87 -3.94 -4.95
N TYR A 152 -18.78 -4.69 -4.89
CA TYR A 152 -17.67 -4.40 -3.98
C TYR A 152 -17.09 -2.99 -4.19
N ARG A 153 -17.01 -2.50 -5.44
CA ARG A 153 -16.58 -1.11 -5.74
C ARG A 153 -17.50 -0.06 -5.11
N VAL A 154 -18.81 -0.28 -5.16
CA VAL A 154 -19.80 0.62 -4.56
C VAL A 154 -19.71 0.59 -3.04
N GLU A 155 -19.49 -0.60 -2.46
CA GLU A 155 -19.42 -0.78 -1.00
C GLU A 155 -18.18 -0.18 -0.32
N ILE A 156 -17.07 -0.01 -1.03
CA ILE A 156 -15.86 0.60 -0.44
C ILE A 156 -16.16 2.02 0.06
N GLY A 157 -17.03 2.76 -0.64
CA GLY A 157 -17.33 4.14 -0.33
C GLY A 157 -16.05 5.00 -0.29
N ASN A 158 -15.80 5.66 0.84
CA ASN A 158 -14.59 6.46 1.04
C ASN A 158 -13.44 5.63 1.63
N CYS A 159 -13.76 4.77 2.60
CA CYS A 159 -12.78 4.02 3.38
C CYS A 159 -13.46 2.80 4.04
N LYS A 160 -12.83 1.62 3.97
CA LYS A 160 -13.36 0.37 4.55
C LYS A 160 -12.23 -0.56 5.00
N THR A 161 -12.35 -1.14 6.18
CA THR A 161 -11.44 -2.21 6.61
C THR A 161 -11.77 -3.50 5.86
N ALA A 162 -10.76 -4.21 5.39
CA ALA A 162 -10.90 -5.45 4.64
C ALA A 162 -9.99 -6.56 5.17
N SER A 163 -10.29 -7.79 4.76
CA SER A 163 -9.42 -8.94 5.00
C SER A 163 -8.14 -8.83 4.15
N PRO A 164 -6.96 -9.23 4.67
CA PRO A 164 -5.72 -9.30 3.90
C PRO A 164 -5.80 -10.13 2.62
N ALA A 165 -6.77 -11.05 2.51
CA ALA A 165 -7.01 -11.82 1.30
C ALA A 165 -7.26 -10.95 0.06
N ILE A 166 -7.78 -9.72 0.23
CA ILE A 166 -8.02 -8.79 -0.87
C ILE A 166 -6.72 -8.36 -1.57
N LEU A 167 -5.58 -8.40 -0.87
CA LEU A 167 -4.28 -8.03 -1.42
C LEU A 167 -3.82 -8.99 -2.53
N ARG A 168 -4.39 -10.20 -2.62
CA ARG A 168 -4.16 -11.13 -3.75
C ARG A 168 -4.63 -10.56 -5.09
N TYR A 169 -5.53 -9.59 -5.06
CA TYR A 169 -6.03 -8.85 -6.21
C TYR A 169 -5.28 -7.53 -6.43
N GLY A 170 -4.21 -7.30 -5.68
CA GLY A 170 -3.46 -6.06 -5.69
C GLY A 170 -2.02 -6.20 -6.17
N ILE A 171 -1.47 -5.06 -6.54
CA ILE A 171 -0.05 -4.90 -6.84
C ILE A 171 0.53 -4.01 -5.77
N CYS A 172 1.54 -4.50 -5.05
CA CYS A 172 2.29 -3.69 -4.11
C CYS A 172 3.01 -2.56 -4.87
N THR A 173 2.67 -1.32 -4.56
CA THR A 173 3.22 -0.13 -5.23
C THR A 173 4.32 0.52 -4.42
N LYS A 174 4.24 0.46 -3.09
CA LYS A 174 5.21 1.05 -2.17
C LYS A 174 5.37 0.20 -0.92
N ARG A 175 6.59 0.20 -0.40
CA ARG A 175 7.00 -0.45 0.83
C ARG A 175 7.72 0.56 1.71
N CYS A 176 7.35 0.64 2.97
CA CYS A 176 7.93 1.57 3.93
C CYS A 176 8.29 0.81 5.19
N ASP A 177 9.59 0.69 5.44
CA ASP A 177 10.14 0.21 6.70
C ASP A 177 9.71 1.17 7.83
N MET A 178 9.15 0.61 8.89
CA MET A 178 8.59 1.33 10.03
C MET A 178 9.52 1.31 11.26
N ALA A 179 10.76 0.82 11.12
CA ALA A 179 11.77 0.96 12.17
C ALA A 179 11.99 2.45 12.51
N PRO A 180 12.12 2.82 13.80
CA PRO A 180 12.09 4.20 14.28
C PRO A 180 13.40 4.94 14.01
N THR A 181 13.76 5.08 12.74
CA THR A 181 14.96 5.78 12.27
C THR A 181 14.57 7.14 11.67
N LEU A 182 15.48 8.10 11.67
CA LEU A 182 15.24 9.41 11.03
C LEU A 182 14.95 9.25 9.53
N ARG A 183 15.66 8.33 8.86
CA ARG A 183 15.44 8.01 7.44
C ARG A 183 14.01 7.55 7.18
N ASN A 184 13.51 6.61 7.97
CA ASN A 184 12.18 6.03 7.78
C ASN A 184 11.07 7.03 8.14
N PHE A 185 11.27 7.83 9.19
CA PHE A 185 10.36 8.92 9.54
C PHE A 185 10.21 9.92 8.39
N ASN A 186 11.31 10.35 7.79
CA ASN A 186 11.29 11.29 6.66
C ASN A 186 10.65 10.66 5.41
N ARG A 187 10.90 9.38 5.14
CA ARG A 187 10.23 8.65 4.05
C ARG A 187 8.72 8.61 4.24
N LEU A 188 8.23 8.36 5.45
CA LEU A 188 6.80 8.38 5.77
C LEU A 188 6.20 9.77 5.56
N ARG A 189 6.88 10.83 6.04
CA ARG A 189 6.41 12.23 5.85
C ARG A 189 6.35 12.65 4.39
N ASN A 190 7.25 12.14 3.54
CA ASN A 190 7.24 12.40 2.10
C ASN A 190 6.07 11.73 1.35
N LEU A 191 5.33 10.83 2.00
CA LEU A 191 4.09 10.30 1.45
C LEU A 191 2.90 11.25 1.64
N GLN A 192 3.03 12.23 2.53
CA GLN A 192 1.97 13.21 2.81
C GLN A 192 2.06 14.34 1.78
N PRO A 193 0.95 14.70 1.10
CA PRO A 193 0.92 15.85 0.19
C PRO A 193 1.29 17.17 0.90
N MET A 194 0.93 17.29 2.18
CA MET A 194 1.24 18.41 3.06
C MET A 194 1.81 17.87 4.37
N SER A 195 3.12 18.04 4.58
CA SER A 195 3.75 17.57 5.82
C SER A 195 3.32 18.46 6.98
N ALA A 196 2.60 17.90 7.97
CA ALA A 196 2.27 18.62 9.18
C ALA A 196 3.53 19.09 9.92
N PRO A 197 3.50 20.22 10.65
CA PRO A 197 4.58 20.63 11.53
C PRO A 197 4.92 19.54 12.53
N LEU A 198 6.20 19.45 12.92
CA LEU A 198 6.62 18.52 13.95
C LEU A 198 6.00 18.90 15.30
N THR A 199 5.63 17.92 16.10
CA THR A 199 5.32 18.15 17.51
C THR A 199 6.61 18.50 18.27
N LYS A 200 6.50 19.20 19.41
CA LYS A 200 7.68 19.51 20.26
C LYS A 200 8.48 18.27 20.66
N GLU A 201 7.81 17.12 20.75
CA GLU A 201 8.42 15.84 21.04
C GLU A 201 9.19 15.29 19.84
N GLN A 202 8.55 15.30 18.65
CA GLN A 202 9.23 14.94 17.41
C GLN A 202 10.43 15.85 17.13
N GLU A 203 10.32 17.16 17.36
CA GLU A 203 11.43 18.10 17.22
C GLU A 203 12.62 17.70 18.10
N ARG A 204 12.38 17.30 19.35
CA ARG A 204 13.44 16.82 20.26
C ARG A 204 14.09 15.53 19.76
N ILE A 205 13.28 14.56 19.34
CA ILE A 205 13.76 13.26 18.84
C ILE A 205 14.56 13.46 17.54
N VAL A 206 14.02 14.20 16.57
CA VAL A 206 14.70 14.53 15.31
C VAL A 206 16.00 15.26 15.61
N SER A 207 16.00 16.27 16.50
CA SER A 207 17.21 16.99 16.87
C SER A 207 18.29 16.08 17.48
N SER A 208 17.91 15.06 18.25
CA SER A 208 18.86 14.07 18.78
C SER A 208 19.42 13.13 17.71
N LEU A 209 18.70 12.92 16.62
CA LEU A 209 19.08 12.01 15.54
C LEU A 209 19.84 12.70 14.40
N VAL A 210 19.70 14.02 14.21
CA VAL A 210 20.31 14.79 13.11
C VAL A 210 21.85 14.70 13.07
N GLY A 211 22.51 14.42 14.20
CA GLY A 211 23.96 14.22 14.28
C GLY A 211 24.43 12.77 14.12
N LEU A 212 23.50 11.82 13.94
CA LEU A 212 23.78 10.39 13.83
C LEU A 212 23.56 9.92 12.39
N PRO A 213 24.14 8.78 11.99
CA PRO A 213 23.76 8.14 10.73
C PRO A 213 22.23 7.92 10.67
N ASP A 214 21.60 8.24 9.54
CA ASP A 214 20.14 8.27 9.43
C ASP A 214 19.43 6.92 9.67
N ASN A 215 20.18 5.81 9.68
CA ASN A 215 19.72 4.45 9.97
C ASN A 215 19.81 4.06 11.45
N VAL A 216 20.33 4.93 12.33
CA VAL A 216 20.32 4.69 13.77
C VAL A 216 18.88 4.66 14.26
N GLN A 217 18.52 3.57 14.93
CA GLN A 217 17.22 3.42 15.57
C GLN A 217 17.16 4.26 16.83
N PHE A 218 16.06 4.98 16.99
CA PHE A 218 15.71 5.58 18.26
C PHE A 218 15.38 4.45 19.25
N GLN A 219 16.17 4.33 20.32
CA GLN A 219 15.88 3.47 21.45
C GLN A 219 15.23 4.37 22.52
N ASN A 220 14.03 4.04 22.99
CA ASN A 220 13.45 4.69 24.15
C ASN A 220 14.44 4.56 25.31
N VAL A 221 15.13 5.64 25.66
CA VAL A 221 15.59 5.80 27.02
C VAL A 221 14.32 5.96 27.84
N GLU A 222 13.93 4.90 28.57
CA GLU A 222 12.83 4.82 29.52
C GLU A 222 12.20 6.18 29.80
N MET A 223 11.02 6.45 29.25
CA MET A 223 10.19 7.49 29.80
C MET A 223 9.79 7.04 31.21
N LYS A 224 10.61 7.40 32.20
CA LYS A 224 10.14 7.56 33.58
C LYS A 224 8.95 8.49 33.49
N VAL A 225 7.77 7.90 33.53
CA VAL A 225 6.53 8.54 33.94
C VAL A 225 6.90 9.41 35.12
N ARG A 226 7.00 10.72 34.90
CA ARG A 226 7.04 11.71 35.97
C ARG A 226 5.65 11.67 36.58
N THR A 227 5.41 10.65 37.39
CA THR A 227 4.36 10.64 38.38
C THR A 227 4.58 11.91 39.19
N PRO A 228 3.62 12.85 39.25
CA PRO A 228 3.78 13.99 40.13
C PRO A 228 3.93 13.42 41.53
N ALA A 229 5.08 13.69 42.15
CA ALA A 229 5.38 13.25 43.49
C ALA A 229 4.22 13.68 44.41
N LYS A 230 3.48 12.71 44.94
CA LYS A 230 2.59 12.94 46.08
C LYS A 230 3.43 13.60 47.16
N ARG A 231 3.18 14.88 47.46
CA ARG A 231 3.69 15.51 48.67
C ARG A 231 3.16 14.69 49.84
N LYS A 232 4.07 13.96 50.51
CA LYS A 232 3.84 13.38 51.83
C LYS A 232 3.49 14.52 52.79
N GLY A 233 2.48 14.26 53.61
CA GLY A 233 1.73 15.27 54.36
C GLY A 233 2.53 16.12 55.34
N GLN A 234 1.91 17.25 55.66
CA GLN A 234 1.96 17.83 56.99
C GLN A 234 0.59 17.59 57.61
N GLY A 235 0.53 16.74 58.62
CA GLY A 235 -0.59 16.70 59.54
C GLY A 235 -0.60 17.97 60.38
N ILE A 236 -1.79 18.44 60.72
CA ILE A 236 -2.01 19.24 61.92
C ILE A 236 -3.30 18.69 62.56
N ASN A 237 -3.13 18.21 63.80
CA ASN A 237 -4.20 17.92 64.75
C ASN A 237 -4.92 19.21 65.15
N ILE A 238 -6.25 19.21 65.18
CA ILE A 238 -7.14 19.29 66.37
C ILE A 238 -8.58 19.24 65.83
#